data_AF-A0A1I2NCJ6-F1
#
_entry.id   AF-A0A1I2NCJ6-F1
#
_cell.length_a   1.000
_cell.length_b   1.000
_cell.length_c   1.000
_cell.angle_alpha   90.00
_cell.angle_beta   90.00
_cell.angle_gamma   90.00
#
_symmetry.space_group_name_H-M   'P 1'
#
loop_
_entity.id
_entity.type
_entity.pdbx_description
1 polymer ?
#
loop_
_entity_poly.entity_id
_entity_poly.type
_entity_poly.pdbx_seq_one_letter_code
_entity_poly.pdbx_strand_id
1 'polypeptide(L)' 'MANVGPAVVGYLARLGITEPGQLVGRDPFELYDTLCVRDGRRYDPCLLDTFMSVVDQAGGGPRRPWWEYTAERKRALG' A
#
# COMPACT_ATOMS: atom_id res chain seq x y z
N MET A 1 -8.59 2.11 -8.77
CA MET A 1 -7.97 2.74 -7.59
C MET A 1 -7.28 4.02 -8.02
N ALA A 2 -7.30 5.04 -7.19
CA ALA A 2 -6.48 6.23 -7.37
C ALA A 2 -5.00 5.91 -7.08
N ASN A 3 -4.10 6.58 -7.80
CA ASN A 3 -2.63 6.56 -7.59
C ASN A 3 -1.93 5.20 -7.75
N VAL A 4 -2.57 4.21 -8.38
CA VAL A 4 -1.92 2.93 -8.72
C VAL A 4 -1.31 3.05 -10.11
N GLY A 5 -0.07 3.54 -10.16
CA GLY A 5 0.74 3.53 -11.38
C GLY A 5 1.41 2.18 -11.65
N PRO A 6 2.06 1.99 -12.82
CA PRO A 6 2.71 0.73 -13.19
C PRO A 6 3.73 0.22 -12.15
N ALA A 7 4.43 1.12 -11.46
CA ALA A 7 5.36 0.75 -10.39
C ALA A 7 4.64 0.09 -9.20
N VAL A 8 3.51 0.65 -8.77
CA VAL A 8 2.71 0.12 -7.65
C VAL A 8 2.12 -1.24 -8.01
N VAL A 9 1.63 -1.41 -9.25
CA VAL A 9 1.19 -2.71 -9.76
C VAL A 9 2.33 -3.74 -9.69
N GLY A 10 3.55 -3.34 -10.08
CA GLY A 10 4.73 -4.18 -9.97
C GLY A 10 5.02 -4.62 -8.53
N TYR A 11 4.92 -3.72 -7.55
CA TYR A 11 5.10 -4.06 -6.14
C TYR A 11 4.01 -4.99 -5.60
N LEU A 12 2.75 -4.76 -5.97
CA LEU A 12 1.64 -5.64 -5.58
C LEU A 12 1.78 -7.04 -6.20
N ALA A 13 2.15 -7.13 -7.47
CA ALA A 13 2.40 -8.41 -8.14
C ALA A 13 3.52 -9.20 -7.46
N ARG A 14 4.55 -8.51 -6.95
CA ARG A 14 5.61 -9.13 -6.13
C ARG A 14 5.06 -9.72 -4.81
N LEU A 15 3.99 -9.18 -4.28
CA LEU A 15 3.30 -9.70 -3.09
C LEU A 15 2.25 -10.76 -3.45
N GLY A 16 2.17 -11.20 -4.72
CA GLY A 16 1.15 -12.13 -5.19
C GLY A 16 -0.23 -11.49 -5.37
N ILE A 17 -0.31 -10.16 -5.39
CA ILE A 17 -1.56 -9.40 -5.52
C ILE A 17 -1.65 -8.90 -6.95
N THR A 18 -2.58 -9.47 -7.71
CA THR A 18 -2.82 -9.15 -9.13
C THR A 18 -4.18 -8.50 -9.37
N GLU A 19 -5.08 -8.54 -8.39
CA GLU A 19 -6.40 -7.93 -8.50
C GLU A 19 -6.80 -7.17 -7.21
N PRO A 20 -7.61 -6.10 -7.34
CA PRO A 20 -8.09 -5.31 -6.20
C PRO A 20 -8.74 -6.11 -5.07
N GLY A 21 -9.49 -7.17 -5.40
CA GLY A 21 -10.20 -7.98 -4.39
C GLY A 21 -9.27 -8.66 -3.38
N GLN A 22 -8.04 -8.95 -3.78
CA GLN A 22 -7.03 -9.58 -2.91
C GLN A 22 -6.44 -8.63 -1.86
N LEU A 23 -6.71 -7.33 -1.96
CA LEU A 23 -6.31 -6.32 -0.99
C LEU A 23 -7.34 -6.15 0.15
N VAL A 24 -8.56 -6.66 -0.02
CA VAL A 24 -9.62 -6.53 0.99
C VAL A 24 -9.20 -7.22 2.27
N GLY A 25 -9.21 -6.47 3.39
CA GLY A 25 -8.86 -6.99 4.72
C GLY A 25 -7.37 -7.24 4.94
N ARG A 26 -6.49 -6.88 4.00
CA ARG A 26 -5.03 -6.94 4.19
C ARG A 26 -4.56 -5.79 5.06
N ASP A 27 -3.48 -6.00 5.83
CA ASP A 27 -2.81 -4.94 6.56
C ASP A 27 -1.75 -4.26 5.64
N PRO A 28 -1.87 -2.95 5.34
CA PRO A 28 -0.90 -2.25 4.50
C PRO A 28 0.52 -2.21 5.10
N PHE A 29 0.67 -2.26 6.43
CA PHE A 29 1.96 -2.32 7.11
C PHE A 29 2.63 -3.67 6.88
N GLU A 30 1.89 -4.78 6.99
CA GLU A 30 2.40 -6.13 6.69
C GLU A 30 2.80 -6.26 5.22
N LEU A 31 2.00 -5.72 4.29
CA LEU A 31 2.32 -5.73 2.86
C LEU A 31 3.63 -4.99 2.58
N TYR A 32 3.81 -3.81 3.18
CA TYR A 32 5.01 -3.01 3.02
C TYR A 32 6.24 -3.69 3.63
N ASP A 33 6.12 -4.25 4.84
CA ASP A 33 7.23 -4.93 5.49
C ASP A 33 7.63 -6.20 4.75
N THR A 34 6.64 -7.00 4.31
CA THR A 34 6.86 -8.19 3.46
C THR A 34 7.62 -7.81 2.19
N LEU A 35 7.24 -6.72 1.53
CA LEU A 35 7.93 -6.26 0.32
C LEU A 35 9.39 -5.85 0.62
N CYS A 36 9.61 -5.15 1.74
CA CYS A 36 10.95 -4.73 2.14
C CYS A 36 11.86 -5.92 2.44
N VAL A 37 11.36 -6.91 3.19
CA VAL A 37 12.07 -8.15 3.52
C VAL A 37 12.38 -8.93 2.25
N ARG A 38 11.39 -9.11 1.38
CA ARG A 38 11.51 -9.85 0.12
C ARG A 38 12.57 -9.25 -0.81
N ASP A 39 12.59 -7.93 -0.93
CA ASP A 39 13.51 -7.23 -1.83
C ASP A 39 14.84 -6.84 -1.16
N GLY A 40 15.03 -7.20 0.12
CA GLY A 40 16.26 -6.94 0.87
C GLY A 40 16.59 -5.45 1.05
N ARG A 41 15.59 -4.56 0.96
CA ARG A 41 15.78 -3.11 1.07
C ARG A 41 14.57 -2.43 1.69
N ARG A 42 14.80 -1.30 2.37
CA ARG A 42 13.71 -0.43 2.80
C ARG A 42 13.27 0.46 1.64
N TYR A 43 11.97 0.49 1.38
CA TYR A 43 11.36 1.38 0.40
C TYR A 43 11.09 2.76 1.00
N ASP A 44 10.84 3.77 0.16
CA ASP A 44 10.41 5.07 0.67
C ASP A 44 9.08 4.95 1.44
N PRO A 45 8.89 5.64 2.57
CA PRO A 45 7.64 5.59 3.34
C PRO A 45 6.39 6.00 2.57
N CYS A 46 6.48 6.78 1.48
CA CYS A 46 5.31 7.09 0.64
C CYS A 46 4.71 5.84 -0.03
N LEU A 47 5.49 4.76 -0.16
CA LEU A 47 4.96 3.49 -0.65
C LEU A 47 4.01 2.85 0.37
N LEU A 48 4.29 3.00 1.67
CA LEU A 48 3.36 2.58 2.72
C LEU A 48 2.07 3.40 2.66
N ASP A 49 2.17 4.72 2.50
CA ASP A 49 1.00 5.60 2.31
C ASP A 49 0.16 5.16 1.08
N THR A 50 0.84 4.70 0.02
CA THR A 50 0.18 4.13 -1.16
C THR A 50 -0.51 2.80 -0.85
N PHE A 51 0.11 1.91 -0.07
CA PHE A 51 -0.50 0.65 0.37
C PHE A 51 -1.72 0.87 1.24
N MET A 52 -1.66 1.81 2.18
CA MET A 52 -2.82 2.23 2.98
C MET A 52 -3.98 2.68 2.08
N SER A 53 -3.68 3.53 1.10
CA SER A 53 -4.66 4.04 0.13
C SER A 53 -5.32 2.95 -0.72
N VAL A 54 -4.56 1.96 -1.20
CA VAL A 54 -5.15 0.90 -2.06
C VAL A 54 -5.91 -0.13 -1.25
N VAL A 55 -5.50 -0.44 -0.02
CA VAL A 55 -6.25 -1.33 0.89
C VAL A 55 -7.59 -0.68 1.26
N ASP A 56 -7.60 0.59 1.66
CA ASP A 56 -8.85 1.30 1.99
C ASP A 56 -9.82 1.31 0.81
N GLN A 57 -9.33 1.67 -0.38
CA GLN A 57 -10.14 1.67 -1.61
C GLN A 57 -10.63 0.28 -2.01
N ALA A 58 -9.83 -0.77 -1.78
CA ALA A 58 -10.27 -2.15 -2.03
C ALA A 58 -11.42 -2.53 -1.09
N GLY A 59 -11.37 -2.08 0.16
CA GLY A 59 -12.42 -2.27 1.17
C GLY A 59 -13.69 -1.45 0.94
N GLY A 60 -13.79 -0.69 -0.15
CA GLY A 60 -14.94 0.16 -0.45
C GLY A 60 -14.80 1.61 0.01
N GLY A 61 -13.63 2.00 0.54
CA GLY A 61 -13.31 3.37 0.88
C GLY A 61 -13.30 4.30 -0.35
N PRO A 62 -13.49 5.62 -0.14
CA PRO A 62 -13.50 6.59 -1.23
C PRO A 62 -12.14 6.67 -1.93
N ARG A 63 -12.15 6.98 -3.23
CA ARG A 63 -10.91 7.22 -4.00
C ARG A 63 -10.22 8.48 -3.48
N ARG A 64 -9.10 8.30 -2.77
CA ARG A 64 -8.29 9.39 -2.22
C ARG A 64 -6.84 9.31 -2.71
N PRO A 65 -6.16 10.46 -2.86
CA PRO A 65 -4.73 10.46 -3.07
C PRO A 65 -3.96 9.83 -1.90
N TRP A 66 -2.84 9.15 -2.17
CA TRP A 66 -2.07 8.46 -1.12
C TRP A 66 -1.52 9.41 -0.05
N TRP A 67 -1.23 10.67 -0.38
CA TRP A 67 -0.63 11.62 0.56
C TRP A 67 -1.59 12.00 1.69
N GLU A 68 -2.90 11.78 1.56
CA GLU A 68 -3.86 11.95 2.67
C GLU A 68 -3.58 10.97 3.82
N TYR A 69 -2.96 9.83 3.54
CA TYR A 69 -2.58 8.81 4.55
C TYR A 69 -1.27 9.14 5.28
N THR A 70 -0.51 10.14 4.82
CA THR A 70 0.78 10.53 5.41
C THR A 70 0.66 10.85 6.91
N ALA A 71 -0.39 11.58 7.29
CA ALA A 71 -0.61 11.97 8.68
C ALA A 71 -0.93 10.76 9.56
N GLU A 72 -1.68 9.79 9.03
CA GLU A 72 -1.99 8.53 9.71
C GLU A 72 -0.74 7.68 9.90
N ARG A 73 0.05 7.47 8.85
CA ARG A 73 1.33 6.77 8.95
C ARG A 73 2.26 7.40 9.99
N LYS A 74 2.36 8.74 10.00
CA LYS A 74 3.21 9.45 10.97
C LYS A 74 2.72 9.27 12.42
N ARG A 75 1.41 9.15 12.65
CA ARG A 75 0.87 8.82 13.98
C ARG A 75 1.14 7.39 14.39
N ALA A 76 1.13 6.45 13.43
CA ALA A 76 1.36 5.03 13.71
C ALA A 76 2.83 4.67 13.94
N LEU A 77 3.77 5.42 13.34
CA LEU A 77 5.22 5.15 13.38
C LEU A 77 6.03 6.23 14.13
N GLY A 78 5.35 7.22 14.71
CA GLY A 78 5.96 8.37 15.40
C GLY A 78 6.02 8.21 16.91
#